data_AF-A0A5S4FA05-F1
#
_entry.id   AF-A0A5S4FA05-F1
#
_cell.length_a   1.000
_cell.length_b   1.000
_cell.length_c   1.000
_cell.angle_alpha   90.00
_cell.angle_beta   90.00
_cell.angle_gamma   90.00
#
_symmetry.space_group_name_H-M   'P 1'
#
loop_
_entity.id
_entity.type
_entity.pdbx_description
1 polymer ?
#
loop_
_entity_poly.entity_id
_entity_poly.type
_entity_poly.pdbx_seq_one_letter_code
_entity_poly.pdbx_strand_id
1 'polypeptide(L)'
;MAHAVDVFIDDMFAHGNPLRICADLNATTSIDSTGIGLIAKLSNGMRVVGREMPIVFSANADVVETLRNVCLDEVCTIVASAPEVVAENEIPATTPDERELARTIVSAHCMLCDLCENNRAEFSGVIEAFQREVDRT
;
A
#
# COMPACT_ATOMS: atom_id res chain seq x y z
N MET A 1 -4.78 -11.09 4.11
CA MET A 1 -4.89 -10.31 2.85
C MET A 1 -3.68 -9.40 2.67
N ALA A 2 -3.37 -8.49 3.61
CA ALA A 2 -2.25 -7.56 3.48
C ALA A 2 -0.92 -8.21 3.08
N HIS A 3 -0.51 -9.30 3.76
CA HIS A 3 0.73 -10.02 3.41
C HIS A 3 0.73 -10.58 1.97
N ALA A 4 -0.40 -11.09 1.48
CA ALA A 4 -0.47 -11.60 0.10
C ALA A 4 -0.27 -10.47 -0.93
N VAL A 5 -0.86 -9.31 -0.66
CA VAL A 5 -0.67 -8.10 -1.50
C VAL A 5 0.77 -7.60 -1.42
N ASP A 6 1.37 -7.60 -0.23
CA ASP A 6 2.76 -7.21 -0.01
C ASP A 6 3.73 -8.08 -0.82
N VAL A 7 3.59 -9.40 -0.73
CA VAL A 7 4.37 -10.37 -1.52
C VAL A 7 4.15 -10.17 -3.02
N PHE A 8 2.91 -9.95 -3.44
CA PHE A 8 2.59 -9.70 -4.84
C PHE A 8 3.27 -8.43 -5.37
N ILE A 9 3.29 -7.35 -4.58
CA ILE A 9 3.98 -6.11 -4.93
C ILE A 9 5.49 -6.38 -5.10
N ASP A 10 6.09 -7.10 -4.15
CA ASP A 10 7.52 -7.42 -4.22
C ASP A 10 7.87 -8.28 -5.43
N ASP A 11 7.08 -9.32 -5.71
CA ASP A 11 7.25 -10.20 -6.87
C ASP A 11 7.13 -9.44 -8.20
N MET A 12 6.11 -8.57 -8.31
CA MET A 12 5.87 -7.75 -9.50
C MET A 12 7.06 -6.84 -9.83
N PHE A 13 7.70 -6.22 -8.83
CA PHE A 13 8.87 -5.36 -9.05
C PHE A 13 10.20 -6.14 -9.13
N ALA A 14 10.28 -7.34 -8.55
CA ALA A 14 11.46 -8.21 -8.66
C ALA A 14 11.60 -8.84 -10.06
N HIS A 15 10.47 -9.16 -10.69
CA HIS A 15 10.43 -9.87 -11.98
C HIS A 15 9.93 -9.02 -13.14
N GLY A 16 9.45 -7.82 -12.87
CA GLY A 16 8.85 -6.93 -13.86
C GLY A 16 9.28 -5.47 -13.74
N ASN A 17 8.88 -4.68 -14.73
CA ASN A 17 8.94 -3.23 -14.69
C ASN A 17 7.62 -2.69 -15.26
N PRO A 18 6.56 -2.61 -14.42
CA PRO A 18 5.24 -2.20 -14.88
C PRO A 18 5.31 -0.78 -15.45
N LEU A 19 4.70 -0.59 -16.63
CA LEU A 19 4.66 0.73 -17.26
C LEU A 19 3.73 1.70 -16.52
N ARG A 20 2.62 1.18 -16.00
CA ARG A 20 1.60 1.91 -15.25
C ARG A 20 0.96 0.95 -14.26
N ILE A 21 0.61 1.46 -13.09
CA ILE A 21 -0.15 0.75 -12.07
C ILE A 21 -1.41 1.54 -11.76
N CYS A 22 -2.52 0.83 -11.63
CA CYS A 22 -3.76 1.38 -11.13
C CYS A 22 -4.27 0.52 -9.97
N ALA A 23 -4.81 1.15 -8.93
CA ALA A 23 -5.48 0.48 -7.82
C ALA A 23 -6.94 0.92 -7.77
N ASP A 24 -7.88 -0.02 -7.87
CA ASP A 24 -9.31 0.28 -7.79
C ASP A 24 -9.84 0.00 -6.37
N LEU A 25 -10.30 1.07 -5.72
CA LEU A 25 -10.89 1.06 -4.38
C LEU A 25 -12.38 1.45 -4.41
N ASN A 26 -13.06 1.39 -5.57
CA ASN A 26 -14.47 1.77 -5.68
C ASN A 26 -15.41 0.87 -4.86
N ALA A 27 -15.05 -0.39 -4.65
CA ALA A 27 -15.80 -1.31 -3.78
C ALA A 27 -15.39 -1.20 -2.29
N THR A 28 -14.38 -0.38 -1.96
CA THR A 28 -13.84 -0.25 -0.60
C THR A 28 -14.70 0.71 0.24
N THR A 29 -15.17 0.22 1.38
CA THR A 29 -15.95 1.02 2.35
C THR A 29 -15.08 1.66 3.42
N SER A 30 -13.98 0.99 3.80
CA SER A 30 -12.96 1.51 4.71
C SER A 30 -11.60 0.93 4.35
N ILE A 31 -10.53 1.65 4.69
CA ILE A 31 -9.15 1.23 4.49
C ILE A 31 -8.35 1.60 5.74
N ASP A 32 -7.46 0.71 6.18
CA ASP A 32 -6.59 0.93 7.34
C ASP A 32 -5.20 1.40 6.91
N SER A 33 -4.37 1.75 7.89
CA SER A 33 -2.98 2.19 7.65
C SER A 33 -2.15 1.14 6.92
N THR A 34 -2.38 -0.16 7.16
CA THR A 34 -1.65 -1.23 6.46
C THR A 34 -1.97 -1.21 4.97
N GLY A 35 -3.24 -1.12 4.59
CA GLY A 35 -3.67 -1.04 3.19
C GLY A 35 -3.12 0.21 2.48
N ILE A 36 -3.18 1.37 3.13
CA ILE A 36 -2.65 2.64 2.58
C ILE A 36 -1.13 2.53 2.42
N GLY A 37 -0.42 1.95 3.38
CA GLY A 37 1.03 1.74 3.32
C GLY A 37 1.46 0.84 2.15
N LEU A 38 0.64 -0.13 1.76
CA LEU A 38 0.88 -0.94 0.57
C LEU A 38 0.69 -0.15 -0.73
N ILE A 39 -0.26 0.81 -0.78
CA ILE A 39 -0.38 1.73 -1.92
C ILE A 39 0.84 2.67 -1.97
N ALA A 40 1.31 3.16 -0.83
CA ALA A 40 2.55 3.93 -0.75
C ALA A 40 3.76 3.11 -1.22
N LYS A 41 3.83 1.82 -0.87
CA LYS A 41 4.84 0.87 -1.37
C LYS A 41 4.80 0.73 -2.90
N LEU A 42 3.60 0.62 -3.49
CA LEU A 42 3.41 0.62 -4.95
C LEU A 42 3.96 1.92 -5.58
N SER A 43 3.60 3.07 -5.01
CA SER A 43 4.07 4.37 -5.48
C SER A 43 5.60 4.48 -5.42
N ASN A 44 6.20 4.03 -4.32
CA ASN A 44 7.65 4.01 -4.18
C ASN A 44 8.32 3.08 -5.20
N GLY A 45 7.76 1.89 -5.44
CA GLY A 45 8.23 0.96 -6.46
C GLY A 45 8.26 1.59 -7.86
N MET A 46 7.15 2.23 -8.26
CA MET A 46 7.06 2.97 -9.55
C MET A 46 8.09 4.09 -9.65
N ARG A 47 8.30 4.85 -8.57
CA ARG A 47 9.31 5.91 -8.50
C ARG A 47 10.73 5.36 -8.67
N VAL A 48 11.07 4.26 -8.00
CA VAL A 48 12.40 3.62 -8.07
C VAL A 48 12.72 3.17 -9.49
N VAL A 49 11.74 2.65 -10.23
CA VAL A 49 11.91 2.22 -11.64
C VAL A 49 11.73 3.36 -12.66
N GLY A 50 11.57 4.61 -12.20
CA GLY A 50 11.44 5.79 -13.06
C GLY A 50 10.16 5.81 -13.90
N ARG A 51 9.03 5.39 -13.32
CA ARG A 51 7.72 5.34 -13.96
C ARG A 51 6.76 6.37 -13.36
N GLU A 52 5.65 6.60 -14.06
CA GLU A 52 4.58 7.47 -13.57
C GLU A 52 3.98 6.94 -12.28
N MET A 53 3.50 7.85 -11.43
CA MET A 53 2.88 7.47 -10.17
C MET A 53 1.59 6.66 -10.39
N PRO A 54 1.23 5.78 -9.45
CA PRO A 54 -0.01 5.01 -9.55
C PRO A 54 -1.25 5.89 -9.63
N ILE A 55 -2.27 5.38 -10.30
CA ILE A 55 -3.62 5.94 -10.29
C ILE A 55 -4.46 5.15 -9.30
N VAL A 56 -5.09 5.83 -8.33
CA VAL A 56 -6.01 5.22 -7.37
C VAL A 56 -7.43 5.65 -7.73
N PHE A 57 -8.31 4.67 -7.98
CA PHE A 57 -9.70 4.91 -8.26
C PHE A 57 -10.54 4.79 -6.99
N SER A 58 -11.30 5.82 -6.62
CA SER A 58 -12.30 5.73 -5.55
C SER A 58 -13.37 6.80 -5.70
N ALA A 59 -14.63 6.38 -5.75
CA ALA A 59 -15.80 7.23 -5.66
C ALA A 59 -16.31 7.44 -4.22
N ASN A 60 -15.72 6.74 -3.24
CA ASN A 60 -16.10 6.84 -1.83
C ASN A 60 -15.38 8.04 -1.19
N ALA A 61 -16.13 9.09 -0.85
CA ALA A 61 -15.59 10.33 -0.28
C ALA A 61 -14.83 10.10 1.04
N ASP A 62 -15.30 9.19 1.89
CA ASP A 62 -14.68 8.90 3.19
C ASP A 62 -13.31 8.22 3.00
N VAL A 63 -13.21 7.32 2.02
CA VAL A 63 -11.93 6.70 1.63
C VAL A 63 -11.00 7.77 1.05
N VAL A 64 -11.48 8.61 0.13
CA VAL A 64 -10.67 9.68 -0.47
C VAL A 64 -10.15 10.66 0.60
N GLU A 65 -10.99 11.05 1.56
CA GLU A 65 -10.58 11.89 2.69
C GLU A 65 -9.51 11.20 3.53
N THR A 66 -9.71 9.92 3.85
CA THR A 66 -8.72 9.11 4.58
C THR A 66 -7.37 9.08 3.86
N LEU A 67 -7.36 8.85 2.54
CA LEU A 67 -6.12 8.83 1.74
C LEU A 67 -5.40 10.19 1.73
N ARG A 68 -6.14 11.30 1.69
CA ARG A 68 -5.58 12.65 1.75
C ARG A 68 -5.03 13.01 3.12
N ASN A 69 -5.72 12.60 4.19
CA ASN A 69 -5.29 12.88 5.56
C ASN A 69 -3.93 12.24 5.89
N VAL A 70 -3.60 11.14 5.22
CA VAL A 70 -2.30 10.46 5.32
C VAL A 70 -1.35 10.82 4.17
N CYS A 71 -1.58 11.92 3.48
CA CYS A 71 -0.71 12.48 2.44
C CYS A 71 -0.47 11.53 1.24
N LEU A 72 -1.37 10.58 0.97
CA LEU A 72 -1.15 9.61 -0.11
C LEU A 72 -1.29 10.25 -1.50
N ASP A 73 -2.07 11.32 -1.62
CA ASP A 73 -2.23 12.10 -2.85
C ASP A 73 -0.95 12.85 -3.26
N GLU A 74 0.08 12.91 -2.41
CA GLU A 74 1.42 13.37 -2.79
C GLU A 74 2.19 12.34 -3.64
N VAL A 75 1.81 11.06 -3.57
CA VAL A 75 2.50 9.95 -4.22
C VAL A 75 1.61 9.12 -5.16
N CYS A 76 0.36 9.54 -5.39
CA CYS A 76 -0.53 8.92 -6.36
C CYS A 76 -1.53 9.93 -6.94
N THR A 77 -2.19 9.59 -8.04
CA THR A 77 -3.31 10.38 -8.57
C THR A 77 -4.62 9.73 -8.17
N ILE A 78 -5.47 10.44 -7.43
CA ILE A 78 -6.79 9.94 -7.01
C ILE A 78 -7.88 10.44 -7.98
N VAL A 79 -8.67 9.52 -8.52
CA VAL A 79 -9.75 9.78 -9.48
C VAL A 79 -10.98 8.95 -9.16
N ALA A 80 -12.18 9.42 -9.53
CA ALA A 80 -13.41 8.76 -9.12
C ALA A 80 -13.76 7.50 -9.95
N SER A 81 -13.50 7.52 -11.27
CA SER A 81 -13.98 6.48 -12.19
C SER A 81 -12.86 5.56 -12.65
N ALA A 82 -12.98 4.27 -12.36
CA ALA A 82 -12.14 3.23 -12.94
C ALA A 82 -12.54 2.91 -14.39
N PRO A 83 -11.61 2.44 -15.23
CA PRO A 83 -11.94 1.83 -16.51
C PRO A 83 -12.64 0.47 -16.29
N GLU A 84 -13.29 -0.03 -17.34
CA GLU A 84 -13.87 -1.38 -17.31
C GLU A 84 -12.76 -2.45 -17.21
N VAL A 85 -12.94 -3.40 -16.29
CA VAL A 85 -12.02 -4.53 -16.11
C VAL A 85 -12.27 -5.54 -17.22
N VAL A 86 -11.27 -5.77 -18.06
CA VAL A 86 -11.35 -6.72 -19.19
C VAL A 86 -10.93 -8.15 -18.82
N ALA A 87 -10.19 -8.31 -17.73
CA ALA A 87 -9.76 -9.59 -17.17
C ALA A 87 -9.30 -9.39 -15.72
N GLU A 88 -9.50 -10.41 -14.87
CA GLU A 88 -9.06 -10.42 -13.48
C GLU A 88 -8.35 -11.74 -13.16
N ASN A 89 -7.29 -11.65 -12.35
CA ASN A 89 -6.66 -12.80 -11.72
C ASN A 89 -6.61 -12.50 -10.22
N GLU A 90 -6.95 -13.49 -9.40
CA GLU A 90 -6.86 -13.33 -7.95
C GLU A 90 -5.39 -13.43 -7.48
N ILE A 91 -5.02 -12.55 -6.55
CA ILE A 91 -3.74 -12.66 -5.84
C ILE A 91 -3.84 -13.91 -4.93
N PRO A 92 -2.92 -14.88 -5.05
CA PRO A 92 -2.95 -16.08 -4.22
C PRO A 92 -2.91 -15.75 -2.74
N ALA A 93 -3.81 -16.38 -1.96
CA ALA A 93 -3.80 -16.22 -0.51
C ALA A 93 -2.50 -16.79 0.09
N THR A 94 -1.94 -16.07 1.05
CA THR A 94 -0.79 -16.50 1.85
C THR A 94 -1.21 -16.81 3.28
N THR A 95 -0.53 -17.75 3.92
CA THR A 95 -0.66 -18.04 5.36
C THR A 95 0.63 -17.62 6.08
N PRO A 96 0.84 -16.32 6.33
CA PRO A 96 2.06 -15.86 6.98
C PRO A 96 2.10 -16.32 8.44
N ASP A 97 3.31 -16.58 8.94
CA ASP A 97 3.52 -16.67 10.39
C ASP A 97 3.46 -15.26 11.04
N GLU A 98 3.55 -15.21 12.38
CA GLU A 98 3.51 -13.95 13.13
C GLU A 98 4.61 -12.98 12.68
N ARG A 99 5.79 -13.51 12.33
CA ARG A 99 6.95 -12.72 11.98
C ARG A 99 6.82 -12.13 10.58
N GLU A 100 6.34 -12.92 9.63
CA GLU A 100 6.03 -12.48 8.28
C GLU A 100 4.95 -11.40 8.28
N LEU A 101 3.89 -11.59 9.08
CA LEU A 101 2.86 -10.57 9.24
C LEU A 101 3.41 -9.28 9.86
N ALA A 102 4.24 -9.39 10.90
CA ALA A 102 4.89 -8.23 11.53
C ALA A 102 5.78 -7.47 10.53
N ARG A 103 6.51 -8.18 9.66
CA ARG A 103 7.31 -7.55 8.60
C ARG A 103 6.45 -6.77 7.61
N THR A 104 5.33 -7.33 7.16
CA THR A 104 4.40 -6.61 6.27
C THR A 104 3.87 -5.34 6.94
N ILE A 105 3.48 -5.43 8.21
CA ILE A 105 2.97 -4.27 8.97
C ILE A 105 4.05 -3.20 9.09
N VAL A 106 5.27 -3.56 9.52
CA VAL A 106 6.40 -2.62 9.65
C VAL A 106 6.72 -1.99 8.30
N SER A 107 6.84 -2.78 7.24
CA SER A 107 7.12 -2.31 5.87
C SER A 107 6.09 -1.27 5.41
N ALA A 108 4.79 -1.58 5.56
CA ALA A 108 3.71 -0.69 5.17
C ALA A 108 3.73 0.63 5.97
N HIS A 109 3.93 0.57 7.29
CA HIS A 109 3.95 1.77 8.13
C HIS A 109 5.20 2.63 7.92
N CYS A 110 6.36 2.02 7.61
CA CYS A 110 7.54 2.77 7.20
C CYS A 110 7.25 3.61 5.95
N MET A 111 6.60 3.02 4.94
CA MET A 111 6.20 3.75 3.72
C MET A 111 5.27 4.93 4.04
N LEU A 112 4.30 4.76 4.96
CA LEU A 112 3.43 5.85 5.39
C LEU A 112 4.19 6.96 6.13
N CYS A 113 5.08 6.60 7.05
CA CYS A 113 5.88 7.57 7.82
C CYS A 113 6.77 8.41 6.90
N ASP A 114 7.15 7.88 5.75
CA ASP A 114 7.97 8.59 4.76
C ASP A 114 7.16 9.54 3.87
N LEU A 115 5.82 9.49 3.91
CA LEU A 115 4.97 10.42 3.15
C LEU A 115 4.97 11.81 3.78
N CYS A 116 4.70 11.92 5.08
CA CYS A 116 4.67 13.22 5.77
C CYS A 116 4.95 13.09 7.28
N GLU A 117 5.37 14.21 7.89
CA GLU A 117 5.76 14.27 9.31
C GLU A 117 4.63 13.83 10.26
N ASN A 118 3.38 14.16 9.91
CA ASN A 118 2.21 13.76 10.70
C ASN A 118 2.09 12.23 10.79
N ASN A 119 2.23 11.54 9.66
CA ASN A 119 2.22 10.08 9.63
C ASN A 119 3.36 9.49 10.48
N ARG A 120 4.55 10.09 10.41
CA ARG A 120 5.69 9.66 11.25
C ARG A 120 5.36 9.79 12.73
N ALA A 121 4.81 10.92 13.15
CA ALA A 121 4.42 11.15 14.54
C ALA A 121 3.31 10.18 15.01
N GLU A 122 2.36 9.87 14.14
CA GLU A 122 1.22 8.99 14.46
C GLU A 122 1.59 7.50 14.48
N PHE A 123 2.41 7.04 13.52
CA PHE A 123 2.60 5.61 13.26
C PHE A 123 3.94 5.04 13.73
N SER A 124 4.89 5.86 14.21
CA SER A 124 6.18 5.35 14.73
C SER A 124 6.01 4.34 15.86
N GLY A 125 5.01 4.52 16.73
CA GLY A 125 4.72 3.57 17.80
C GLY A 125 4.29 2.19 17.31
N VAL A 126 3.62 2.12 16.15
CA VAL A 126 3.25 0.84 15.51
C VAL A 126 4.50 0.13 15.02
N ILE A 127 5.42 0.85 14.36
CA ILE A 127 6.69 0.29 13.90
C ILE A 127 7.47 -0.28 15.09
N GLU A 128 7.62 0.49 16.18
CA GLU A 128 8.34 0.04 17.38
C GLU A 128 7.73 -1.20 18.03
N ALA A 129 6.40 -1.29 18.05
CA ALA A 129 5.69 -2.42 18.65
C ALA A 129 5.96 -3.72 17.85
N PHE A 130 5.81 -3.67 16.53
CA PHE A 130 5.96 -4.84 15.66
C PHE A 130 7.43 -5.16 15.33
N GLN A 131 8.36 -4.20 15.43
CA GLN A 131 9.79 -4.45 15.20
C GLN A 131 10.35 -5.54 16.14
N ARG A 132 9.85 -5.61 17.38
CA ARG A 132 10.25 -6.64 18.35
C ARG A 132 9.88 -8.06 17.90
N GLU A 133 8.78 -8.20 17.19
CA GLU A 133 8.31 -9.48 16.64
C GLU A 133 9.13 -9.88 15.42
N VAL A 134 9.55 -8.90 14.61
CA VAL A 134 10.46 -9.10 13.47
C VAL A 134 11.84 -9.60 13.93
N ASP A 135 12.35 -9.05 15.03
CA ASP A 135 13.69 -9.32 15.56
C ASP A 135 13.77 -10.61 16.41
N ARG A 136 12.61 -11.19 16.77
CA ARG A 136 12.55 -12.44 17.54
C ARG A 136 13.20 -13.57 16.74
N THR A 137 14.26 -14.17 17.31
CA THR A 137 15.06 -15.25 16.70
C THR A 137 14.44 -16.61 16.98
#